data_AF-A0A2T4XFA8-F1
#
_entry.id   AF-A0A2T4XFA8-F1
#
_cell.length_a   1.000
_cell.length_b   1.000
_cell.length_c   1.000
_cell.angle_alpha   90.00
_cell.angle_beta   90.00
_cell.angle_gamma   90.00
#
_symmetry.space_group_name_H-M   'P 1'
#
loop_
_entity.id
_entity.type
_entity.pdbx_description
1 polymer ?
#
loop_
_entity_poly.entity_id
_entity_poly.type
_entity_poly.pdbx_seq_one_letter_code
_entity_poly.pdbx_strand_id
1 'polypeptide(L)'
;MIDRVAAYLSREFYEEQFQMEQVPETYLTPQYNLARGTYATLLLMRDRRLRLERVRWGGLLGTQSFDPADREADASEIVQKRRALFPVNGFFIWSDDRENTQPFYVKRIDSDPIYIPAVIKTDSNGDQHFEILQQEANVLILPLTQQMPRAILQEKIPVWLNEAIPEKDALKRSEQEMGLSDLTVHRVSEDLNDPERNEEELLRPLPK
;
A
#
# COMPACT_ATOMS: atom_id res chain seq x y z
N MET A 1 -11.27 2.28 -5.35
CA MET A 1 -10.35 1.84 -4.28
C MET A 1 -9.25 1.01 -4.90
N ILE A 2 -8.01 1.21 -4.48
CA ILE A 2 -6.90 0.34 -4.81
C ILE A 2 -6.89 -0.86 -3.85
N ASP A 3 -6.97 -2.05 -4.42
CA ASP A 3 -7.06 -3.31 -3.69
C ASP A 3 -5.97 -4.30 -4.07
N ARG A 4 -5.03 -3.88 -4.93
CA ARG A 4 -4.02 -4.79 -5.47
C ARG A 4 -2.68 -4.12 -5.70
N VAL A 5 -1.61 -4.77 -5.24
CA VAL A 5 -0.23 -4.25 -5.29
C VAL A 5 0.77 -5.34 -5.66
N ALA A 6 1.98 -4.92 -6.01
CA ALA A 6 3.14 -5.80 -6.12
C ALA A 6 4.12 -5.42 -5.01
N ALA A 7 4.45 -6.38 -4.16
CA ALA A 7 5.33 -6.23 -3.01
C ALA A 7 6.31 -7.41 -2.99
N TYR A 8 7.50 -7.20 -3.53
CA TYR A 8 8.57 -8.17 -3.67
C TYR A 8 9.93 -7.55 -3.30
N LEU A 9 9.91 -6.65 -2.32
CA LEU A 9 11.10 -5.99 -1.80
C LEU A 9 12.03 -7.00 -1.11
N SER A 10 13.32 -6.89 -1.41
CA SER A 10 14.32 -7.85 -0.93
C SER A 10 14.71 -7.59 0.52
N ARG A 11 15.43 -8.54 1.11
CA ARG A 11 16.02 -8.39 2.45
C ARG A 11 16.96 -7.18 2.49
N GLU A 12 17.83 -7.09 1.49
CA GLU A 12 18.86 -6.05 1.34
C GLU A 12 18.22 -4.66 1.33
N PHE A 13 17.05 -4.52 0.67
CA PHE A 13 16.31 -3.26 0.71
C PHE A 13 16.01 -2.82 2.15
N TYR A 14 15.48 -3.69 3.01
CA TYR A 14 15.15 -3.33 4.39
C TYR A 14 16.40 -3.11 5.26
N GLU A 15 17.43 -3.93 5.06
CA GLU A 15 18.70 -3.81 5.79
C GLU A 15 19.42 -2.50 5.44
N GLU A 16 19.50 -2.13 4.16
CA GLU A 16 20.20 -0.94 3.69
C GLU A 16 19.37 0.35 3.88
N GLN A 17 18.11 0.36 3.43
CA GLN A 17 17.30 1.59 3.43
C GLN A 17 16.77 1.96 4.81
N PHE A 18 16.51 0.96 5.65
CA PHE A 18 15.95 1.17 6.99
C PHE A 18 16.91 0.80 8.12
N GLN A 19 18.16 0.41 7.81
CA GLN A 19 19.18 0.05 8.79
C GLN A 19 18.68 -1.03 9.76
N MET A 20 17.91 -1.98 9.24
CA MET A 20 17.28 -3.03 10.05
C MET A 20 18.26 -4.18 10.29
N GLU A 21 18.49 -4.52 11.56
CA GLU A 21 19.32 -5.68 11.93
C GLU A 21 18.57 -7.01 11.82
N GLN A 22 17.24 -6.98 11.95
CA GLN A 22 16.40 -8.18 11.97
C GLN A 22 15.32 -8.10 10.89
N VAL A 23 15.56 -8.84 9.81
CA VAL A 23 14.64 -8.97 8.68
C VAL A 23 14.30 -10.45 8.50
N PRO A 24 13.12 -10.92 8.95
CA PRO A 24 12.73 -12.32 8.79
C PRO A 24 12.43 -12.63 7.32
N GLU A 25 13.19 -13.56 6.72
CA GLU A 25 12.99 -13.99 5.33
C GLU A 25 11.58 -14.51 5.05
N THR A 26 10.96 -15.14 6.04
CA THR A 26 9.57 -15.63 5.97
C THR A 26 8.54 -14.52 5.79
N TYR A 27 8.91 -13.26 6.03
CA TYR A 27 8.04 -12.11 5.80
C TYR A 27 8.23 -11.51 4.40
N LEU A 28 9.26 -11.92 3.66
CA LEU A 28 9.65 -11.32 2.39
C LEU A 28 9.35 -12.19 1.18
N THR A 29 8.45 -13.17 1.31
CA THR A 29 7.96 -13.95 0.17
C THR A 29 7.45 -12.99 -0.92
N PRO A 30 8.03 -13.01 -2.14
CA PRO A 30 7.58 -12.14 -3.22
C PRO A 30 6.10 -12.28 -3.51
N GLN A 31 5.38 -11.15 -3.51
CA GLN A 31 3.97 -11.07 -3.86
C GLN A 31 3.82 -10.14 -5.07
N TYR A 32 3.90 -10.71 -6.26
CA TYR A 32 3.68 -9.97 -7.49
C TYR A 32 2.22 -9.56 -7.65
N ASN A 33 1.26 -10.32 -7.08
CA ASN A 33 -0.19 -10.10 -7.10
C ASN A 33 -0.82 -10.05 -5.70
N LEU A 34 -0.32 -9.18 -4.84
CA LEU A 34 -0.83 -9.03 -3.48
C LEU A 34 -2.20 -8.37 -3.49
N ALA A 35 -3.24 -9.13 -3.15
CA ALA A 35 -4.61 -8.64 -3.03
C ALA A 35 -4.95 -8.22 -1.60
N ARG A 36 -5.84 -7.22 -1.47
CA ARG A 36 -6.58 -6.96 -0.24
C ARG A 36 -7.27 -8.25 0.21
N GLY A 37 -7.30 -8.48 1.51
CA GLY A 37 -7.76 -9.73 2.08
C GLY A 37 -6.68 -10.82 2.12
N THR A 38 -5.41 -10.45 2.07
CA THR A 38 -4.26 -11.33 2.34
C THR A 38 -3.32 -10.68 3.35
N TYR A 39 -2.29 -11.40 3.80
CA TYR A 39 -1.28 -10.84 4.70
C TYR A 39 -0.19 -10.11 3.90
N ALA A 40 0.15 -8.91 4.36
CA ALA A 40 1.26 -8.11 3.82
C ALA A 40 2.28 -7.79 4.91
N THR A 41 3.46 -7.37 4.49
CA THR A 41 4.57 -7.00 5.38
C THR A 41 4.61 -5.50 5.53
N LEU A 42 4.44 -5.04 6.76
CA LEU A 42 4.41 -3.63 7.12
C LEU A 42 5.64 -3.27 7.92
N LEU A 43 6.12 -2.04 7.73
CA LEU A 43 7.14 -1.41 8.55
C LEU A 43 6.47 -0.51 9.58
N LEU A 44 6.86 -0.61 10.85
CA LEU A 44 6.31 0.22 11.91
C LEU A 44 7.36 0.54 12.98
N MET A 45 7.09 1.58 13.76
CA MET A 45 7.92 1.97 14.89
C MET A 45 7.45 1.24 16.16
N ARG A 46 8.34 0.53 16.85
CA ARG A 46 8.11 -0.14 18.14
C ARG A 46 9.31 0.08 19.05
N ASP A 47 9.09 0.56 20.26
CA ASP A 47 10.17 0.79 21.24
C ASP A 47 11.33 1.63 20.67
N ARG A 48 11.00 2.64 19.84
CA ARG A 48 11.95 3.48 19.10
C ARG A 48 12.84 2.74 18.09
N ARG A 49 12.42 1.56 17.63
CA ARG A 49 13.07 0.80 16.56
C ARG A 49 12.07 0.44 15.47
N LEU A 50 12.54 0.44 14.23
CA LEU A 50 11.75 -0.07 13.11
C LEU A 50 11.64 -1.60 13.20
N ARG A 51 10.44 -2.12 12.95
CA ARG A 51 10.15 -3.55 12.91
C ARG A 51 9.26 -3.89 11.72
N LEU A 52 9.39 -5.13 11.23
CA LEU A 52 8.47 -5.73 10.29
C LEU A 52 7.40 -6.52 11.03
N GLU A 53 6.14 -6.31 10.69
CA GLU A 53 5.01 -7.15 11.13
C GLU A 53 4.23 -7.64 9.90
N ARG A 54 3.74 -8.88 9.96
CA ARG A 54 2.80 -9.42 8.98
C ARG A 54 1.39 -9.15 9.46
N VAL A 55 0.65 -8.34 8.72
CA VAL A 55 -0.72 -7.95 9.08
C VAL A 55 -1.65 -8.17 7.89
N ARG A 56 -2.89 -8.57 8.15
CA ARG A 56 -3.91 -8.74 7.11
C ARG A 56 -4.29 -7.38 6.51
N TRP A 57 -4.27 -7.24 5.19
CA TRP A 57 -4.81 -6.06 4.51
C TRP A 57 -6.32 -6.14 4.44
N GLY A 58 -7.01 -5.19 5.05
CA GLY A 58 -8.47 -5.13 5.09
C GLY A 58 -9.07 -5.98 6.20
N GLY A 59 -10.13 -5.45 6.81
CA GLY A 59 -10.88 -6.13 7.86
C GLY A 59 -11.50 -7.46 7.42
N LEU A 60 -11.66 -8.37 8.38
CA LEU A 60 -12.54 -9.52 8.23
C LEU A 60 -13.95 -9.02 8.48
N LEU A 61 -14.61 -8.49 7.44
CA LEU A 61 -16.06 -8.36 7.27
C LEU A 61 -16.30 -7.49 6.03
N GLY A 62 -17.32 -7.83 5.23
CA GLY A 62 -17.63 -7.13 3.99
C GLY A 62 -17.88 -5.63 4.19
N THR A 63 -17.65 -4.90 3.10
CA THR A 63 -18.12 -3.54 2.80
C THR A 63 -17.15 -2.35 3.04
N GLN A 64 -16.93 -1.66 1.92
CA GLN A 64 -16.72 -0.22 1.71
C GLN A 64 -15.30 0.38 1.69
N SER A 65 -15.02 0.94 0.51
CA SER A 65 -14.21 2.14 0.20
C SER A 65 -13.79 2.96 1.40
N PHE A 66 -12.47 3.06 1.62
CA PHE A 66 -11.88 3.98 2.57
C PHE A 66 -11.88 5.38 1.93
N ASP A 67 -12.91 6.18 2.21
CA ASP A 67 -12.88 7.62 1.98
C ASP A 67 -12.35 8.31 3.26
N PRO A 68 -11.27 9.11 3.20
CA PRO A 68 -10.80 9.87 4.36
C PRO A 68 -11.81 10.89 4.91
N ALA A 69 -12.92 11.14 4.19
CA ALA A 69 -14.06 11.93 4.67
C ALA A 69 -15.08 11.14 5.52
N ASP A 70 -15.07 9.80 5.47
CA ASP A 70 -15.99 8.93 6.25
C ASP A 70 -15.51 8.79 7.71
N ARG A 71 -15.50 9.92 8.41
CA ARG A 71 -15.59 9.95 9.87
C ARG A 71 -17.06 9.68 10.23
N GLU A 72 -17.37 8.49 10.74
CA GLU A 72 -18.35 8.23 11.83
C GLU A 72 -19.08 6.86 11.82
N ALA A 73 -18.78 5.92 10.92
CA ALA A 73 -19.27 4.52 11.05
C ALA A 73 -18.16 3.52 10.67
N ASP A 74 -17.61 2.62 11.49
CA ASP A 74 -17.93 2.09 12.82
C ASP A 74 -16.90 2.51 13.89
N ALA A 75 -17.30 3.43 14.79
CA ALA A 75 -16.47 3.78 15.95
C ALA A 75 -16.65 2.83 17.15
N SER A 76 -17.61 1.90 17.13
CA SER A 76 -17.99 1.08 18.29
C SER A 76 -17.13 -0.17 18.53
N GLU A 77 -16.22 -0.53 17.62
CA GLU A 77 -15.48 -1.80 17.71
C GLU A 77 -13.95 -1.66 17.63
N ILE A 78 -13.40 -0.48 17.30
CA ILE A 78 -11.94 -0.29 17.19
C ILE A 78 -11.36 0.12 18.55
N VAL A 79 -10.56 -0.76 19.15
CA VAL A 79 -9.94 -0.55 20.47
C VAL A 79 -8.54 0.06 20.38
N GLN A 80 -7.84 -0.15 19.27
CA GLN A 80 -6.50 0.41 19.06
C GLN A 80 -6.26 0.78 17.58
N LYS A 81 -5.50 1.86 17.37
CA LYS A 81 -4.96 2.25 16.06
C LYS A 81 -3.45 2.46 16.17
N ARG A 82 -2.71 2.01 15.15
CA ARG A 82 -1.25 2.18 15.05
C ARG A 82 -0.86 2.56 13.63
N ARG A 83 0.08 3.49 13.48
CA ARG A 83 0.60 3.86 12.15
C ARG A 83 1.65 2.85 11.70
N ALA A 84 1.58 2.53 10.42
CA ALA A 84 2.51 1.66 9.74
C ALA A 84 2.80 2.21 8.34
N LEU A 85 3.82 1.67 7.70
CA LEU A 85 4.19 1.97 6.32
C LEU A 85 4.14 0.67 5.52
N PHE A 86 3.53 0.74 4.35
CA PHE A 86 3.48 -0.35 3.41
C PHE A 86 4.34 0.01 2.18
N PRO A 87 5.63 -0.34 2.18
CA PRO A 87 6.46 -0.15 1.00
C PRO A 87 6.10 -1.22 -0.04
N VAL A 88 5.82 -0.78 -1.27
CA VAL A 88 5.45 -1.65 -2.40
C VAL A 88 6.24 -1.27 -3.66
N ASN A 89 6.45 -2.22 -4.56
CA ASN A 89 7.11 -1.94 -5.84
C ASN A 89 6.17 -1.22 -6.81
N GLY A 90 4.85 -1.38 -6.63
CA GLY A 90 3.83 -0.67 -7.39
C GLY A 90 2.42 -1.14 -7.06
N PHE A 91 1.43 -0.53 -7.70
CA PHE A 91 0.01 -0.84 -7.52
C PHE A 91 -0.69 -1.02 -8.86
N PHE A 92 -1.91 -1.57 -8.83
CA PHE A 92 -2.66 -1.87 -10.04
C PHE A 92 -3.97 -1.13 -10.06
N ILE A 93 -4.36 -0.78 -11.29
CA ILE A 93 -5.61 -0.10 -11.61
C ILE A 93 -6.23 -0.77 -12.81
N TRP A 94 -7.55 -0.85 -12.82
CA TRP A 94 -8.33 -1.33 -13.94
C TRP A 94 -9.02 -0.15 -14.58
N SER A 95 -9.07 -0.11 -15.91
CA SER A 95 -9.89 0.88 -16.60
C SER A 95 -11.37 0.54 -16.39
N ASP A 96 -12.19 1.56 -16.13
CA ASP A 96 -13.64 1.43 -15.94
C ASP A 96 -14.43 1.07 -17.23
N ASP A 97 -13.76 0.78 -18.36
CA ASP A 97 -14.41 0.49 -19.63
C ASP A 97 -15.03 -0.92 -19.62
N ARG A 98 -16.38 -0.96 -19.67
CA ARG A 98 -17.24 -2.07 -19.20
C ARG A 98 -17.15 -3.39 -19.97
N GLU A 99 -16.37 -3.47 -21.04
CA GLU A 99 -16.27 -4.68 -21.87
C GLU A 99 -14.95 -5.45 -21.70
N ASN A 100 -13.89 -4.81 -21.20
CA ASN A 100 -12.60 -5.47 -20.92
C ASN A 100 -11.93 -4.81 -19.71
N THR A 101 -11.79 -5.55 -18.60
CA THR A 101 -11.07 -5.11 -17.40
C THR A 101 -9.56 -5.23 -17.63
N GLN A 102 -9.03 -4.41 -18.53
CA GLN A 102 -7.61 -4.31 -18.81
C GLN A 102 -6.90 -3.73 -17.57
N PRO A 103 -5.98 -4.48 -16.94
CA PRO A 103 -5.20 -3.96 -15.83
C PRO A 103 -4.00 -3.13 -16.32
N PHE A 104 -3.62 -2.16 -15.50
CA PHE A 104 -2.42 -1.36 -15.65
C PHE A 104 -1.58 -1.47 -14.38
N TYR A 105 -0.27 -1.57 -14.56
CA TYR A 105 0.69 -1.51 -13.48
C TYR A 105 1.26 -0.11 -13.36
N VAL A 106 1.21 0.44 -12.15
CA VAL A 106 1.76 1.75 -11.80
C VAL A 106 2.94 1.54 -10.87
N LYS A 107 4.10 2.10 -11.24
CA LYS A 107 5.32 2.04 -10.43
C LYS A 107 6.11 3.34 -10.55
N ARG A 108 7.11 3.55 -9.69
CA ARG A 108 8.03 4.67 -9.85
C ARG A 108 8.94 4.49 -11.07
N ILE A 109 9.28 5.60 -11.71
CA ILE A 109 10.13 5.61 -12.90
C ILE A 109 11.59 5.22 -12.57
N ASP A 110 12.07 5.59 -11.40
CA ASP A 110 13.40 5.30 -10.87
C ASP A 110 13.53 3.88 -10.30
N SER A 111 12.44 3.11 -10.31
CA SER A 111 12.33 1.76 -9.74
C SER A 111 12.49 1.69 -8.22
N ASP A 112 12.48 2.82 -7.52
CA ASP A 112 12.35 2.84 -6.07
C ASP A 112 10.94 2.38 -5.65
N PRO A 113 10.76 1.98 -4.39
CA PRO A 113 9.44 1.64 -3.87
C PRO A 113 8.54 2.87 -3.73
N ILE A 114 7.24 2.60 -3.78
CA ILE A 114 6.19 3.51 -3.34
C ILE A 114 5.96 3.25 -1.85
N TYR A 115 6.14 4.30 -1.04
CA TYR A 115 5.90 4.23 0.39
C TYR A 115 4.48 4.66 0.72
N ILE A 116 3.62 3.70 1.07
CA ILE A 116 2.19 3.95 1.31
C ILE A 116 1.94 4.03 2.83
N PRO A 117 1.49 5.18 3.37
CA PRO A 117 1.00 5.26 4.75
C PRO A 117 -0.16 4.29 5.00
N ALA A 118 -0.09 3.57 6.11
CA ALA A 118 -1.13 2.62 6.51
C ALA A 118 -1.47 2.77 7.99
N VAL A 119 -2.68 2.37 8.36
CA VAL A 119 -3.15 2.33 9.74
C VAL A 119 -3.58 0.90 10.07
N ILE A 120 -2.91 0.32 11.07
CA ILE A 120 -3.33 -0.95 11.69
C ILE A 120 -4.44 -0.64 12.68
N LYS A 121 -5.55 -1.36 12.56
CA LYS A 121 -6.69 -1.34 13.47
C LYS A 121 -6.73 -2.67 14.22
N THR A 122 -7.11 -2.59 15.49
CA THR A 122 -7.44 -3.78 16.31
C THR A 122 -8.89 -3.67 16.72
N ASP A 123 -9.67 -4.69 16.40
CA ASP A 123 -11.07 -4.76 16.80
C ASP A 123 -11.25 -5.33 18.22
N SER A 124 -12.49 -5.35 18.69
CA SER A 124 -12.89 -5.84 20.01
C SER A 124 -12.59 -7.32 20.24
N ASN A 125 -12.48 -8.12 19.16
CA ASN A 125 -12.10 -9.53 19.22
C ASN A 125 -10.57 -9.71 19.30
N GLY A 126 -9.81 -8.63 19.14
CA GLY A 126 -8.34 -8.64 19.12
C GLY A 126 -7.76 -8.90 17.73
N ASP A 127 -8.57 -9.01 16.69
CA ASP A 127 -8.11 -9.24 15.34
C ASP A 127 -7.50 -7.97 14.75
N GLN A 128 -6.36 -8.14 14.08
CA GLN A 128 -5.59 -7.05 13.49
C GLN A 128 -5.69 -7.06 11.99
N HIS A 129 -6.07 -5.92 11.44
CA HIS A 129 -6.02 -5.65 10.02
C HIS A 129 -5.45 -4.25 9.78
N PHE A 130 -4.95 -3.99 8.58
CA PHE A 130 -4.52 -2.65 8.20
C PHE A 130 -5.31 -2.11 7.02
N GLU A 131 -5.38 -0.79 6.96
CA GLU A 131 -5.92 -0.04 5.85
C GLU A 131 -4.84 0.88 5.28
N ILE A 132 -4.74 0.96 3.96
CA ILE A 132 -3.87 1.95 3.31
C ILE A 132 -4.58 3.28 3.22
N LEU A 133 -3.83 4.37 3.30
CA LEU A 133 -4.37 5.69 2.99
C LEU A 133 -4.43 5.88 1.47
N GLN A 134 -5.56 6.38 1.00
CA GLN A 134 -5.78 6.72 -0.40
C GLN A 134 -5.95 8.22 -0.56
N GLN A 135 -5.82 8.69 -1.79
CA GLN A 135 -6.03 10.07 -2.18
C GLN A 135 -6.65 10.14 -3.58
N GLU A 136 -7.06 11.34 -4.00
CA GLU A 136 -7.49 11.59 -5.36
C GLU A 136 -6.38 11.26 -6.36
N ALA A 137 -6.76 10.67 -7.50
CA ALA A 137 -5.84 10.36 -8.56
C ALA A 137 -5.26 11.64 -9.19
N ASN A 138 -3.94 11.66 -9.40
CA ASN A 138 -3.30 12.72 -10.18
C ASN A 138 -3.69 12.62 -11.66
N VAL A 139 -3.34 13.62 -12.47
CA VAL A 139 -3.78 13.68 -13.88
C VAL A 139 -3.23 12.55 -14.77
N LEU A 140 -2.20 11.80 -14.33
CA LEU A 140 -1.73 10.59 -15.02
C LEU A 140 -2.67 9.40 -14.79
N ILE A 141 -3.21 9.27 -13.58
CA ILE A 141 -4.02 8.12 -13.14
C ILE A 141 -5.52 8.37 -13.33
N LEU A 142 -5.96 9.64 -13.26
CA LEU A 142 -7.36 10.04 -13.34
C LEU A 142 -8.15 9.48 -14.53
N PRO A 143 -7.56 9.30 -15.74
CA PRO A 143 -8.26 8.67 -16.86
C PRO A 143 -8.65 7.20 -16.62
N LEU A 144 -8.01 6.53 -15.66
CA LEU A 144 -8.20 5.11 -15.36
C LEU A 144 -9.02 4.91 -14.08
N THR A 145 -8.82 5.74 -13.05
CA THR A 145 -9.57 5.66 -11.79
C THR A 145 -9.53 6.98 -11.03
N GLN A 146 -10.52 7.22 -10.16
CA GLN A 146 -10.63 8.44 -9.36
C GLN A 146 -9.69 8.49 -8.15
N GLN A 147 -9.16 7.34 -7.70
CA GLN A 147 -8.37 7.23 -6.48
C GLN A 147 -7.05 6.50 -6.72
N MET A 148 -6.03 6.85 -5.95
CA MET A 148 -4.74 6.16 -5.93
C MET A 148 -4.25 6.00 -4.49
N PRO A 149 -3.23 5.15 -4.21
CA PRO A 149 -2.65 5.11 -2.88
C PRO A 149 -1.99 6.44 -2.59
N ARG A 150 -2.13 6.93 -1.37
CA ARG A 150 -1.30 8.03 -0.89
C ARG A 150 0.13 7.52 -0.80
N ALA A 151 1.04 8.23 -1.46
CA ALA A 151 2.45 7.93 -1.42
C ALA A 151 3.17 9.06 -0.69
N ILE A 152 4.22 8.73 0.06
CA ILE A 152 5.08 9.71 0.74
C ILE A 152 6.52 9.52 0.30
N LEU A 153 7.32 10.58 0.35
CA LEU A 153 8.76 10.45 0.11
C LEU A 153 9.46 9.81 1.30
N GLN A 154 10.64 9.23 1.04
CA GLN A 154 11.43 8.50 2.03
C GLN A 154 11.76 9.36 3.26
N GLU A 155 12.11 10.62 3.06
CA GLU A 155 12.43 11.58 4.13
C GLU A 155 11.21 11.95 5.02
N LYS A 156 9.99 11.64 4.56
CA LYS A 156 8.75 11.87 5.32
C LYS A 156 8.35 10.67 6.18
N ILE A 157 8.95 9.50 5.95
CA ILE A 157 8.68 8.28 6.73
C ILE A 157 8.86 8.51 8.23
N PRO A 158 9.94 9.15 8.73
CA PRO A 158 10.10 9.40 10.17
C PRO A 158 8.98 10.24 10.77
N VAL A 159 8.45 11.21 10.02
CA VAL A 159 7.32 12.04 10.46
C VAL A 159 6.03 11.22 10.55
N TRP A 160 5.78 10.38 9.54
CA TRP A 160 4.61 9.51 9.53
C TRP A 160 4.64 8.49 10.68
N LEU A 161 5.77 7.80 10.88
CA LEU A 161 5.90 6.74 11.89
C LEU A 161 6.11 7.26 13.33
N ASN A 162 6.28 8.57 13.55
CA ASN A 162 6.50 9.12 14.87
C ASN A 162 5.20 9.21 15.68
N GLU A 163 4.97 8.24 16.58
CA GLU A 163 3.77 8.14 17.44
C GLU A 163 3.51 9.37 18.33
N ALA A 164 4.53 10.18 18.62
CA ALA A 164 4.35 11.42 19.40
C ALA A 164 3.64 12.53 18.61
N ILE A 165 3.56 12.40 17.27
CA ILE A 165 2.82 13.32 16.42
C ILE A 165 1.37 12.80 16.28
N PRO A 166 0.34 13.61 16.53
CA PRO A 166 -1.05 13.21 16.26
C PRO A 166 -1.23 12.77 14.80
N GLU A 167 -2.03 11.74 14.54
CA GLU A 167 -2.19 11.15 13.19
C GLU A 167 -2.54 12.18 12.12
N LYS A 168 -3.47 13.09 12.42
CA LYS A 168 -3.87 14.18 11.51
C LYS A 168 -2.70 15.10 11.14
N ASP A 169 -1.84 15.40 12.11
CA ASP A 169 -0.67 16.24 11.89
C ASP A 169 0.44 15.48 11.15
N ALA A 170 0.63 14.20 11.47
CA ALA A 170 1.57 13.34 10.76
C ALA A 170 1.20 13.26 9.28
N LEU A 171 -0.09 12.99 8.98
CA LEU A 171 -0.63 12.93 7.63
C LEU A 171 -0.38 14.23 6.85
N LYS A 172 -0.71 15.38 7.45
CA LYS A 172 -0.51 16.70 6.84
C LYS A 172 0.98 17.00 6.60
N ARG A 173 1.86 16.61 7.51
CA ARG A 173 3.30 16.89 7.41
C ARG A 173 4.04 15.92 6.48
N SER A 174 3.50 14.71 6.30
CA SER A 174 3.99 13.74 5.33
C SER A 174 3.36 13.92 3.95
N GLU A 175 2.40 14.81 3.80
CA GLU A 175 1.71 15.08 2.54
C GLU A 175 2.69 15.61 1.51
N GLN A 176 2.80 14.86 0.42
CA GLN A 176 3.53 15.28 -0.77
C GLN A 176 2.92 14.57 -1.97
N GLU A 177 2.55 15.32 -2.99
CA GLU A 177 2.04 14.76 -4.23
C GLU A 177 3.21 14.14 -5.00
N MET A 178 3.09 12.86 -5.37
CA MET A 178 3.97 12.30 -6.39
C MET A 178 3.57 12.90 -7.74
N GLY A 179 4.56 13.54 -8.37
CA GLY A 179 4.39 14.24 -9.63
C GLY A 179 4.19 13.27 -10.80
N LEU A 180 3.76 13.83 -11.93
CA LEU A 180 3.60 13.08 -13.18
C LEU A 180 4.91 12.45 -13.67
N SER A 181 6.04 13.08 -13.36
CA SER A 181 7.38 12.60 -13.71
C SER A 181 7.85 11.41 -12.88
N ASP A 182 7.18 11.14 -11.74
CA ASP A 182 7.69 10.18 -10.76
C ASP A 182 7.14 8.77 -11.03
N LEU A 183 6.08 8.67 -11.83
CA LEU A 183 5.32 7.45 -12.08
C LEU A 183 5.33 7.05 -13.56
N THR A 184 5.37 5.75 -13.79
CA THR A 184 5.09 5.14 -15.08
C THR A 184 3.87 4.24 -14.97
N VAL A 185 3.09 4.17 -16.04
CA VAL A 185 1.88 3.35 -16.16
C VAL A 185 1.97 2.54 -17.45
N HIS A 186 1.79 1.24 -17.37
CA HIS A 186 1.74 0.37 -18.55
C HIS A 186 0.72 -0.74 -18.40
N ARG A 187 0.17 -1.20 -19.53
CA ARG A 187 -0.77 -2.34 -19.59
C ARG A 187 -0.06 -3.64 -19.23
N VAL A 188 -0.72 -4.50 -18.49
CA VAL A 188 -0.22 -5.85 -18.15
C VAL A 188 -1.26 -6.92 -18.52
N SER A 189 -0.89 -8.20 -18.44
CA SER A 189 -1.78 -9.33 -18.78
C SER A 189 -3.07 -9.31 -17.97
N GLU A 190 -4.19 -9.74 -18.56
CA GLU A 190 -5.46 -9.94 -17.84
C GLU A 190 -5.43 -11.16 -16.90
N ASP A 191 -4.42 -12.02 -17.04
CA ASP A 191 -4.12 -13.12 -16.10
C ASP A 191 -4.07 -12.66 -14.63
N LEU A 192 -3.78 -11.38 -14.44
CA LEU A 192 -3.80 -10.67 -13.18
C LEU A 192 -5.12 -10.69 -12.42
N ASN A 193 -6.23 -10.85 -13.15
CA ASN A 193 -7.57 -10.91 -12.59
C ASN A 193 -7.78 -12.18 -11.76
N ASP A 194 -6.93 -13.19 -11.95
CA ASP A 194 -6.86 -14.36 -11.10
C ASP A 194 -5.98 -14.08 -9.87
N PRO A 195 -6.56 -13.99 -8.65
CA PRO A 195 -5.80 -13.71 -7.43
C PRO A 195 -4.86 -14.85 -7.02
N GLU A 196 -5.01 -16.05 -7.58
CA GLU A 196 -4.12 -17.18 -7.28
C GLU A 196 -2.79 -17.09 -8.06
N ARG A 197 -2.76 -16.31 -9.15
CA ARG A 197 -1.56 -16.10 -9.96
C ARG A 197 -0.65 -15.08 -9.33
N ASN A 198 0.61 -15.45 -9.14
CA ASN A 198 1.59 -14.63 -8.44
C ASN A 198 2.99 -14.76 -9.08
N GLU A 199 3.06 -14.76 -10.41
CA GLU A 199 4.32 -14.81 -11.14
C GLU A 199 4.85 -13.40 -11.51
N GLU A 200 6.16 -13.24 -11.66
CA GLU A 200 6.79 -11.96 -12.06
C GLU A 200 6.32 -11.51 -13.45
N GLU A 201 6.02 -12.46 -14.34
CA GLU A 201 5.47 -12.25 -15.68
C GLU A 201 4.25 -11.33 -15.70
N LEU A 202 3.45 -11.33 -14.63
CA LEU A 202 2.28 -10.47 -14.46
C LEU A 202 2.59 -8.98 -14.46
N LEU A 203 3.85 -8.61 -14.23
CA LEU A 203 4.30 -7.21 -14.23
C LEU A 203 4.75 -6.73 -15.61
N ARG A 204 4.95 -7.66 -16.55
CA ARG A 204 5.55 -7.34 -17.86
C ARG A 204 4.59 -6.48 -18.69
N PRO A 205 5.10 -5.43 -19.35
CA PRO A 205 4.29 -4.62 -20.24
C PRO A 205 3.81 -5.46 -21.42
N LEU A 206 2.52 -5.35 -21.74
CA LEU A 206 2.00 -5.88 -23.00
C LEU A 206 2.54 -5.04 -24.17
N PRO A 207 2.87 -5.68 -25.31
CA PRO A 207 3.23 -4.95 -26.53
C PRO A 207 2.08 -4.03 -26.95
N LYS A 208 2.43 -2.88 -27.54
CA LYS A 208 1.47 -1.90 -28.06
C LYS A 208 0.68 -2.44 -29.23
#